data_AF-A0A7S6N3V1-F1
#
_entry.id   AF-A0A7S6N3V1-F1
#
_cell.length_a   1.000
_cell.length_b   1.000
_cell.length_c   1.000
_cell.angle_alpha   90.00
_cell.angle_beta   90.00
_cell.angle_gamma   90.00
#
_symmetry.space_group_name_H-M   'P 1'
#
loop_
_entity.id
_entity.type
_entity.pdbx_description
1 polymer ?
#
loop_
_entity_poly.entity_id
_entity_poly.type
_entity_poly.pdbx_seq_one_letter_code
_entity_poly.pdbx_strand_id
1 'polypeptide(L)' 'MSEDGARGGMPQPGQDPDERVPVWQRVCDNHFLLLFIGVVVPTVLYLIWGIMEIAQIPVAP' A
#
# COMPACT_ATOMS: atom_id res chain seq x y z
N MET A 1 6.50 -5.03 -57.62
CA MET A 1 6.08 -3.69 -57.18
C MET A 1 4.57 -3.65 -57.43
N SER A 2 3.68 -3.87 -56.46
CA SER A 2 3.77 -3.61 -55.03
C SER A 2 2.86 -4.58 -54.26
N GLU A 3 3.40 -5.23 -53.24
CA GLU A 3 2.65 -6.03 -52.27
C GLU A 3 2.39 -5.15 -51.03
N ASP A 4 1.61 -4.08 -51.20
CA ASP A 4 1.22 -3.17 -50.11
C ASP A 4 -0.30 -3.20 -49.98
N GLY A 5 -0.82 -3.93 -49.00
CA GLY A 5 -2.26 -3.94 -48.74
C GLY A 5 -2.77 -4.81 -47.59
N ALA A 6 -1.95 -5.65 -46.97
CA ALA A 6 -2.43 -6.61 -45.98
C ALA A 6 -1.67 -6.62 -44.64
N ARG A 7 -1.15 -5.47 -44.19
CA ARG A 7 -0.72 -5.33 -42.79
C ARG A 7 -1.93 -4.92 -41.95
N GLY A 8 -2.86 -5.86 -41.78
CA GLY A 8 -3.81 -5.80 -40.69
C GLY A 8 -3.02 -5.66 -39.40
N GLY A 9 -3.24 -4.57 -38.67
CA GLY A 9 -2.64 -4.37 -37.36
C GLY A 9 -3.01 -5.57 -36.49
N MET A 10 -2.01 -6.39 -36.16
CA MET A 10 -2.21 -7.50 -35.24
C MET A 10 -2.66 -6.91 -33.90
N PRO A 11 -3.77 -7.37 -33.30
CA PRO A 11 -4.08 -7.00 -31.94
C PRO A 11 -2.91 -7.44 -31.07
N GLN A 12 -2.23 -6.48 -30.45
CA GLN A 12 -1.09 -6.73 -29.57
C GLN A 12 -1.62 -7.51 -28.36
N PRO A 13 -1.25 -8.80 -28.16
CA PRO A 13 -1.64 -9.52 -26.96
C PRO A 13 -0.83 -8.90 -25.81
N GLY A 14 -1.52 -8.28 -24.85
CA GLY A 14 -0.89 -7.67 -23.67
C GLY A 14 -1.35 -6.26 -23.32
N GLN A 15 -2.25 -5.66 -24.09
CA GLN A 15 -2.98 -4.46 -23.64
C GLN A 15 -4.31 -4.89 -23.01
N ASP A 16 -4.23 -5.40 -21.78
CA ASP A 16 -5.37 -5.39 -20.86
C ASP A 16 -5.29 -4.10 -20.04
N PRO A 17 -5.99 -3.02 -20.41
CA PRO A 17 -5.95 -1.74 -19.71
C PRO A 17 -6.63 -1.76 -18.33
N ASP A 18 -7.13 -2.92 -17.89
CA ASP A 18 -8.06 -3.05 -16.76
C ASP A 18 -7.57 -3.98 -15.64
N GLU A 19 -6.26 -4.26 -15.60
CA GLU A 19 -5.67 -4.96 -14.46
C GLU A 19 -5.60 -3.99 -13.29
N ARG A 20 -6.76 -3.80 -12.63
CA ARG A 20 -6.93 -2.97 -11.44
C ARG A 20 -5.87 -3.37 -10.43
N VAL A 21 -4.89 -2.49 -10.24
CA VAL A 21 -3.86 -2.67 -9.21
C VAL A 21 -4.56 -2.93 -7.87
N PRO A 22 -4.36 -4.11 -7.28
CA PRO A 22 -5.06 -4.47 -6.06
C PRO A 22 -4.66 -3.50 -4.93
N VAL A 23 -5.64 -3.12 -4.11
CA VAL A 23 -5.49 -2.06 -3.10
C VAL A 23 -4.33 -2.33 -2.15
N TRP A 24 -4.12 -3.59 -1.77
CA TRP A 24 -2.99 -3.97 -0.91
C TRP A 24 -1.63 -3.76 -1.55
N GLN A 25 -1.52 -3.95 -2.87
CA GLN A 25 -0.29 -3.70 -3.61
C GLN A 25 0.00 -2.20 -3.65
N ARG A 26 -1.03 -1.36 -3.86
CA ARG A 26 -0.89 0.10 -3.79
C ARG A 26 -0.49 0.61 -2.40
N VAL A 27 -0.87 -0.09 -1.32
CA VAL A 27 -0.39 0.22 0.04
C VAL A 27 1.09 -0.13 0.16
N CYS A 28 1.50 -1.32 -0.28
CA CYS A 28 2.90 -1.80 -0.25
C CYS A 28 3.85 -0.99 -1.15
N ASP A 29 3.37 -0.48 -2.28
CA ASP A 29 4.18 0.26 -3.25
C ASP A 29 4.42 1.72 -2.85
N ASN A 30 3.70 2.22 -1.83
CA ASN A 30 3.75 3.62 -1.43
C ASN A 30 4.60 3.80 -0.16
N HIS A 31 5.86 4.18 -0.35
CA HIS A 31 6.86 4.34 0.72
C HIS A 31 6.38 5.24 1.87
N PHE A 32 5.60 6.29 1.59
CA PHE A 32 5.04 7.15 2.64
C PHE A 32 3.98 6.45 3.49
N LEU A 33 3.14 5.60 2.89
CA LEU A 33 2.15 4.81 3.63
C LEU A 33 2.84 3.75 4.48
N LEU A 34 3.88 3.11 3.95
CA LEU A 34 4.71 2.16 4.70
C LEU A 34 5.40 2.82 5.88
N LEU A 35 5.99 4.00 5.66
CA LEU A 35 6.63 4.78 6.71
C LEU A 35 5.61 5.24 7.75
N PHE A 36 4.44 5.71 7.31
CA PHE A 36 3.36 6.14 8.20
C PHE A 36 2.90 4.98 9.08
N ILE A 37 2.55 3.83 8.51
CA ILE A 37 2.15 2.64 9.27
C ILE A 37 3.29 2.18 10.19
N GLY A 38 4.53 2.18 9.70
CA GLY A 38 5.71 1.77 10.45
C GLY A 38 6.00 2.63 11.68
N VAL A 39 5.67 3.92 11.67
CA VAL A 39 5.84 4.82 12.83
C VAL A 39 4.57 4.86 13.67
N VAL A 40 3.41 5.02 13.04
CA VAL A 40 2.13 5.23 13.75
C VAL A 40 1.72 4.00 14.56
N VAL A 41 1.89 2.79 14.02
CA VAL A 41 1.52 1.55 14.73
C VAL A 41 2.27 1.41 16.05
N PRO A 42 3.62 1.43 16.09
CA PRO A 42 4.33 1.35 17.37
C PRO A 42 4.05 2.58 18.25
N THR A 43 3.95 3.79 17.68
CA THR A 43 3.64 4.98 18.49
C THR A 43 2.32 4.83 19.23
N VAL A 44 1.24 4.43 18.56
CA VAL A 44 -0.08 4.26 19.20
C VAL A 44 -0.06 3.10 20.20
N LEU A 45 0.58 1.98 19.87
CA LEU A 45 0.75 0.85 20.78
C LEU A 45 1.46 1.27 22.07
N TYR A 46 2.62 1.91 21.96
CA TYR A 46 3.38 2.39 23.11
C TYR A 46 2.65 3.47 23.89
N LEU A 47 1.87 4.32 23.21
CA LEU A 47 1.10 5.37 23.86
C LEU A 47 -0.04 4.77 24.70
N ILE A 48 -0.81 3.83 24.14
CA ILE A 48 -1.86 3.12 24.88
C ILE A 48 -1.23 2.33 26.04
N TRP A 49 -0.17 1.58 25.76
CA TRP A 49 0.51 0.79 26.79
C TRP A 49 1.06 1.67 27.92
N GLY A 50 1.72 2.78 27.60
CA GLY A 50 2.24 3.73 28.59
C GLY A 50 1.14 4.41 29.41
N ILE A 51 0.00 4.74 28.81
CA ILE A 51 -1.15 5.28 29.56
C ILE A 51 -1.70 4.22 30.52
N MET A 52 -1.86 2.98 30.06
CA MET A 52 -2.31 1.88 30.91
C MET A 52 -1.35 1.65 32.08
N GLU A 53 -0.03 1.67 31.84
CA GLU A 53 0.99 1.55 32.88
C GLU A 53 0.84 2.65 33.93
N ILE A 54 0.74 3.92 33.50
CA ILE A 54 0.60 5.06 34.42
C ILE A 54 -0.69 4.97 35.22
N ALA A 55 -1.81 4.58 34.59
CA ALA A 55 -3.11 4.46 35.26
C ALA A 55 -3.14 3.36 36.33
N GLN A 56 -2.25 2.37 36.22
CA GLN A 56 -2.12 1.26 37.18
C GLN A 56 -1.15 1.58 38.32
N ILE A 57 -0.39 2.68 38.27
CA ILE A 57 0.50 3.07 39.37
C ILE A 57 -0.35 3.44 40.58
N PRO A 58 -0.21 2.73 41.71
CA PRO A 58 -0.92 3.08 42.92
C PRO A 58 -0.39 4.41 43.45
N VAL A 59 -1.29 5.38 43.64
CA VAL A 59 -0.99 6.61 44.37
C VAL A 59 -0.71 6.24 45.83
N ALA A 60 0.51 6.56 46.30
CA ALA A 60 0.89 6.36 47.68
C ALA A 60 -0.09 7.12 48.62
N PRO A 61 -0.40 6.58 49.81
CA PRO A 61 -1.36 7.15 50.74
C PRO A 61 -0.94 8.54 51.26
#